data_AF-A0A8D5U1C8-F1
#
_entry.id   AF-A0A8D5U1C8-F1
#
_cell.length_a   1.000
_cell.length_b   1.000
_cell.length_c   1.000
_cell.angle_alpha   90.00
_cell.angle_beta   90.00
_cell.angle_gamma   90.00
#
_symmetry.space_group_name_H-M   'P 1'
#
loop_
_entity.id
_entity.type
_entity.pdbx_description
1 polymer ?
#
loop_
_entity_poly.entity_id
_entity_poly.type
_entity_poly.pdbx_seq_one_letter_code
_entity_poly.pdbx_strand_id
1 'polypeptide(L)'
;MLTKTKKQSLAELLSGVRLAIFKIDRLSRKINYKIDNFPRLEVYEKEKTQLVSLLSKLKVMQYILEIIEIRVETILTTNALYHTLPELLRILKTFNERELGAIPELSSIIEPLFYMSSEYEIETALAPNTVNADKVIDEAYRVLRLNNERLNS
;
A
#
# COMPACT_ATOMS: atom_id res chain seq x y z
N MET A 1 -5.63 25.88 -9.23
CA MET A 1 -6.89 25.50 -8.54
C MET A 1 -7.42 24.22 -9.18
N LEU A 2 -7.73 23.18 -8.40
CA LEU A 2 -8.34 21.95 -8.93
C LEU A 2 -9.80 22.19 -9.35
N THR A 3 -10.20 21.62 -10.49
CA THR A 3 -11.61 21.63 -10.94
C THR A 3 -12.48 20.80 -9.97
N LYS A 4 -13.78 21.11 -9.91
CA LYS A 4 -14.75 20.39 -9.05
C LYS A 4 -14.72 18.87 -9.28
N THR A 5 -14.58 18.46 -10.53
CA THR A 5 -14.48 17.06 -10.96
C THR A 5 -13.19 16.39 -10.45
N LYS A 6 -12.03 17.07 -10.54
CA LYS A 6 -10.76 16.53 -10.01
C LYS A 6 -10.79 16.38 -8.48
N LYS A 7 -11.44 17.30 -7.77
CA LYS A 7 -11.63 17.17 -6.31
C LYS A 7 -12.52 15.98 -5.92
N GLN A 8 -13.57 15.71 -6.71
CA GLN A 8 -14.45 14.56 -6.49
C GLN A 8 -13.70 13.24 -6.73
N SER A 9 -12.96 13.12 -7.84
CA SER A 9 -12.15 11.94 -8.14
C SER A 9 -11.08 11.68 -7.05
N LEU A 10 -10.47 12.73 -6.48
CA LEU A 10 -9.50 12.56 -5.38
C LEU A 10 -10.16 12.12 -4.08
N ALA A 11 -11.37 12.60 -3.78
CA ALA A 11 -12.13 12.17 -2.62
C ALA A 11 -12.58 10.70 -2.74
N GLU A 12 -12.92 10.27 -3.96
CA GLU A 12 -13.21 8.87 -4.27
C GLU A 12 -11.96 8.00 -4.12
N LEU A 13 -10.81 8.44 -4.65
CA LEU A 13 -9.53 7.76 -4.46
C LEU A 13 -9.17 7.65 -2.97
N LEU A 14 -9.31 8.73 -2.19
CA LEU A 14 -9.05 8.72 -0.74
C LEU A 14 -9.93 7.68 -0.02
N SER A 15 -11.21 7.63 -0.39
CA SER A 15 -12.17 6.68 0.18
C SER A 15 -11.79 5.23 -0.19
N GLY A 16 -11.37 5.00 -1.43
CA GLY A 16 -10.87 3.71 -1.90
C GLY A 16 -9.63 3.27 -1.15
N VAL A 17 -8.64 4.16 -0.96
CA VAL A 17 -7.40 3.88 -0.24
C VAL A 17 -7.69 3.51 1.22
N ARG A 18 -8.52 4.27 1.92
CA ARG A 18 -8.94 3.97 3.31
C ARG A 18 -9.64 2.62 3.42
N LEU A 19 -10.51 2.30 2.46
CA LEU A 19 -11.17 1.00 2.41
C LEU A 19 -10.16 -0.13 2.19
N ALA A 20 -9.16 0.06 1.34
CA ALA A 20 -8.10 -0.90 1.11
C ALA A 20 -7.25 -1.15 2.35
N ILE A 21 -6.84 -0.08 3.06
CA ILE A 21 -6.13 -0.15 4.34
C ILE A 21 -6.93 -0.99 5.34
N PHE A 22 -8.22 -0.68 5.52
CA PHE A 22 -9.10 -1.42 6.43
C PHE A 22 -9.20 -2.91 6.09
N LYS A 23 -9.36 -3.24 4.80
CA LYS A 23 -9.44 -4.64 4.35
C LYS A 23 -8.13 -5.39 4.59
N ILE A 24 -6.99 -4.76 4.32
CA ILE A 24 -5.66 -5.33 4.57
C ILE A 24 -5.42 -5.55 6.05
N ASP A 25 -5.73 -4.57 6.91
CA ASP A 25 -5.61 -4.71 8.37
C ASP A 25 -6.44 -5.90 8.88
N ARG A 26 -7.69 -6.02 8.42
CA ARG A 26 -8.54 -7.17 8.77
C ARG A 26 -7.93 -8.51 8.34
N LEU A 27 -7.31 -8.58 7.16
CA LEU A 27 -6.66 -9.79 6.67
C LEU A 27 -5.39 -10.11 7.49
N SER A 28 -4.56 -9.10 7.76
CA SER A 28 -3.37 -9.19 8.60
C SER A 28 -3.71 -9.75 9.98
N ARG A 29 -4.78 -9.27 10.63
CA ARG A 29 -5.25 -9.81 11.92
C ARG A 29 -5.66 -11.28 11.84
N LYS A 30 -6.34 -11.69 10.77
CA LYS A 30 -6.70 -13.11 10.56
C LYS A 30 -5.46 -13.98 10.40
N ILE A 31 -4.46 -13.51 9.66
CA ILE A 31 -3.21 -14.24 9.46
C ILE A 31 -2.41 -14.33 10.75
N ASN A 32 -2.28 -13.23 11.50
CA ASN A 32 -1.67 -13.23 12.84
C ASN A 32 -2.34 -14.25 13.77
N TYR A 33 -3.67 -14.23 13.86
CA TYR A 33 -4.40 -15.19 14.67
C TYR A 33 -4.09 -16.64 14.27
N LYS A 34 -4.01 -16.92 12.97
CA LYS A 34 -3.59 -18.26 12.51
C LYS A 34 -2.18 -18.59 12.97
N ILE A 35 -1.21 -17.69 12.78
CA ILE A 35 0.19 -17.88 13.19
C ILE A 35 0.31 -18.16 14.69
N ASP A 36 -0.41 -17.41 15.52
CA ASP A 36 -0.37 -17.56 16.98
C ASP A 36 -0.99 -18.87 17.46
N ASN A 37 -1.98 -19.38 16.72
CA ASN A 37 -2.67 -20.64 17.01
C ASN A 37 -2.16 -21.82 16.17
N PHE A 38 -1.04 -21.67 15.45
CA PHE A 38 -0.50 -22.72 14.60
C PHE A 38 0.05 -23.87 15.49
N PRO A 39 -0.28 -25.14 15.21
CA PRO A 39 0.23 -26.26 15.99
C PRO A 39 1.77 -26.32 15.96
N ARG A 40 2.40 -26.53 17.11
CA ARG A 40 3.87 -26.64 17.24
C ARG A 40 4.40 -28.00 16.79
N LEU A 41 4.11 -28.39 15.55
CA LEU A 41 4.63 -29.61 14.92
C LEU A 41 5.51 -29.21 13.73
N GLU A 42 6.65 -29.88 13.56
CA GLU A 42 7.62 -29.57 12.49
C GLU A 42 7.00 -29.57 11.08
N VAL A 43 5.97 -30.39 10.86
CA VAL A 43 5.23 -30.49 9.59
C VAL A 43 4.60 -29.15 9.18
N TYR A 44 4.33 -28.27 10.15
CA TYR A 44 3.66 -26.98 9.94
C TYR A 44 4.60 -25.77 9.88
N GLU A 45 5.91 -25.94 10.13
CA GLU A 45 6.86 -24.82 10.14
C GLU A 45 6.98 -24.12 8.77
N LYS A 46 6.83 -24.87 7.68
CA LYS A 46 6.83 -24.31 6.32
C LYS A 46 5.60 -23.43 6.06
N GLU A 47 4.42 -23.89 6.48
CA GLU A 47 3.17 -23.11 6.33
C GLU A 47 3.19 -21.86 7.20
N LYS A 48 3.67 -21.97 8.44
CA LYS A 48 3.86 -20.83 9.33
C LYS A 48 4.83 -19.80 8.73
N THR A 49 5.95 -20.24 8.16
CA THR A 49 6.92 -19.36 7.48
C THR A 49 6.28 -18.62 6.29
N GLN A 50 5.45 -19.32 5.50
CA GLN A 50 4.71 -18.70 4.40
C GLN A 50 3.72 -17.64 4.90
N LEU A 51 3.00 -17.90 6.00
CA LEU A 51 2.07 -16.95 6.59
C LEU A 51 2.78 -15.72 7.17
N VAL A 52 3.93 -15.90 7.82
CA VAL A 52 4.77 -14.79 8.31
C VAL A 52 5.28 -13.93 7.16
N SER A 53 5.72 -14.57 6.06
CA SER A 53 6.13 -13.87 4.84
C SER A 53 4.98 -13.08 4.23
N LEU A 54 3.80 -13.70 4.08
CA LEU A 54 2.60 -13.02 3.59
C LEU A 54 2.20 -11.82 4.46
N LEU A 55 2.17 -12.00 5.78
CA LEU A 55 1.87 -10.92 6.72
C LEU A 55 2.84 -9.75 6.56
N SER A 56 4.12 -10.03 6.36
CA SER A 56 5.15 -8.99 6.17
C SER A 56 4.89 -8.20 4.89
N LYS A 57 4.53 -8.87 3.80
CA LYS A 57 4.13 -8.23 2.54
C LYS A 57 2.86 -7.39 2.67
N LEU A 58 1.87 -7.86 3.43
CA LEU A 58 0.64 -7.11 3.71
C LEU A 58 0.91 -5.83 4.49
N LYS A 59 1.82 -5.87 5.48
CA LYS A 59 2.22 -4.69 6.22
C LYS A 59 2.94 -3.66 5.34
N VAL A 60 3.77 -4.11 4.40
CA VAL A 60 4.42 -3.20 3.43
C VAL A 60 3.38 -2.57 2.50
N MET A 61 2.43 -3.35 1.99
CA MET A 61 1.31 -2.83 1.20
C MET A 61 0.51 -1.77 1.96
N GLN A 62 0.20 -2.04 3.23
CA GLN A 62 -0.50 -1.10 4.10
C GLN A 62 0.26 0.23 4.24
N TYR A 63 1.58 0.17 4.45
CA TYR A 63 2.40 1.38 4.54
C TYR A 63 2.40 2.20 3.24
N ILE A 64 2.47 1.54 2.08
CA ILE A 64 2.37 2.24 0.78
C ILE A 64 1.01 2.95 0.66
N LEU A 65 -0.07 2.29 1.06
CA LEU A 65 -1.41 2.89 1.04
C LEU A 65 -1.54 4.07 2.02
N GLU A 66 -0.95 4.00 3.21
CA GLU A 66 -0.92 5.10 4.17
C GLU A 66 -0.18 6.32 3.61
N ILE A 67 0.93 6.12 2.89
CA ILE A 67 1.63 7.22 2.19
C ILE A 67 0.72 7.85 1.12
N ILE A 68 0.00 7.02 0.36
CA ILE A 68 -0.95 7.50 -0.65
C ILE A 68 -2.07 8.29 0.01
N GLU A 69 -2.64 7.80 1.11
CA GLU A 69 -3.69 8.48 1.89
C GLU A 69 -3.23 9.89 2.29
N ILE A 70 -2.09 10.00 2.97
CA ILE A 70 -1.51 11.28 3.41
C ILE A 70 -1.29 12.21 2.22
N ARG A 71 -0.84 11.66 1.08
CA ARG A 71 -0.60 12.46 -0.12
C ARG A 71 -1.90 13.01 -0.71
N VAL A 72 -2.93 12.19 -0.83
CA VAL A 72 -4.23 12.59 -1.36
C VAL A 72 -4.88 13.64 -0.45
N GLU A 73 -4.83 13.45 0.88
CA GLU A 73 -5.29 14.45 1.85
C GLU A 73 -4.55 15.79 1.73
N THR A 74 -3.23 15.73 1.57
CA THR A 74 -2.40 16.92 1.36
C THR A 74 -2.80 17.66 0.10
N ILE A 75 -3.03 16.95 -1.01
CA ILE A 75 -3.49 17.53 -2.28
C ILE A 75 -4.87 18.18 -2.12
N LEU A 76 -5.81 17.50 -1.45
CA LEU A 76 -7.17 18.03 -1.22
C LEU A 76 -7.17 19.30 -0.37
N THR A 77 -6.29 19.37 0.63
CA THR A 77 -6.21 20.47 1.60
C THR A 77 -5.43 21.66 1.07
N THR A 78 -4.27 21.40 0.45
CA THR A 78 -3.28 22.45 0.08
C THR A 78 -3.23 22.73 -1.42
N ASN A 79 -3.84 21.89 -2.25
CA ASN A 79 -3.76 21.95 -3.71
C ASN A 79 -2.32 21.90 -4.25
N ALA A 80 -1.37 21.34 -3.47
CA ALA A 80 0.04 21.19 -3.81
C ALA A 80 0.42 19.71 -3.98
N LEU A 81 1.62 19.45 -4.55
CA LEU A 81 2.24 18.11 -4.61
C LEU A 81 1.49 17.06 -5.45
N TYR A 82 0.74 17.52 -6.45
CA TYR A 82 -0.04 16.65 -7.35
C TYR A 82 0.82 15.65 -8.15
N HIS A 83 2.03 16.08 -8.51
CA HIS A 83 2.93 15.35 -9.41
C HIS A 83 3.47 14.03 -8.81
N THR A 84 3.44 13.85 -7.49
CA THR A 84 3.96 12.64 -6.84
C THR A 84 2.93 11.52 -6.73
N LEU A 85 1.63 11.83 -6.85
CA LEU A 85 0.56 10.85 -6.60
C LEU A 85 0.57 9.69 -7.61
N PRO A 86 0.70 9.92 -8.92
CA PRO A 86 0.72 8.79 -9.87
C PRO A 86 1.97 7.92 -9.77
N GLU A 87 3.10 8.48 -9.32
CA GLU A 87 4.28 7.68 -9.00
C GLU A 87 4.01 6.73 -7.83
N LEU A 88 3.35 7.21 -6.76
CA LEU A 88 2.94 6.36 -5.63
C LEU A 88 1.94 5.27 -6.06
N LEU A 89 1.01 5.59 -6.96
CA LEU A 89 0.07 4.60 -7.50
C LEU A 89 0.77 3.57 -8.40
N ARG A 90 1.82 3.99 -9.14
CA ARG A 90 2.68 3.08 -9.90
C ARG A 90 3.46 2.15 -8.97
N ILE A 91 4.00 2.67 -7.87
CA ILE A 91 4.69 1.88 -6.83
C ILE A 91 3.75 0.82 -6.26
N LEU A 92 2.53 1.21 -5.90
CA LEU A 92 1.49 0.30 -5.41
C LEU A 92 1.21 -0.82 -6.42
N LYS A 93 1.09 -0.47 -7.71
CA LYS A 93 0.87 -1.42 -8.80
C LYS A 93 2.03 -2.40 -8.95
N THR A 94 3.26 -1.89 -9.04
CA THR A 94 4.46 -2.72 -9.17
C THR A 94 4.64 -3.65 -7.97
N PHE A 95 4.39 -3.16 -6.76
CA PHE A 95 4.45 -3.99 -5.56
C PHE A 95 3.38 -5.08 -5.58
N ASN A 96 2.14 -4.75 -5.96
CA ASN A 96 1.07 -5.75 -6.11
C ASN A 96 1.46 -6.84 -7.10
N GLU A 97 1.91 -6.48 -8.30
CA GLU A 97 2.29 -7.43 -9.36
C GLU A 97 3.47 -8.32 -8.97
N ARG A 98 4.50 -7.77 -8.32
CA ARG A 98 5.72 -8.52 -7.95
C ARG A 98 5.54 -9.38 -6.72
N GLU A 99 4.91 -8.85 -5.68
CA GLU A 99 4.94 -9.47 -4.35
C GLU A 99 3.66 -10.22 -4.00
N LEU A 100 2.52 -9.83 -4.58
CA LEU A 100 1.19 -10.30 -4.20
C LEU A 100 0.32 -10.79 -5.37
N GLY A 101 0.80 -10.70 -6.61
CA GLY A 101 0.01 -10.93 -7.83
C GLY A 101 -0.62 -12.32 -7.96
N ALA A 102 -0.20 -13.26 -7.11
CA ALA A 102 -0.77 -14.61 -7.01
C ALA A 102 -1.93 -14.72 -5.97
N ILE A 103 -2.35 -13.63 -5.32
CA ILE A 103 -3.37 -13.65 -4.26
C ILE A 103 -4.63 -12.90 -4.74
N PRO A 104 -5.65 -13.63 -5.24
CA PRO A 104 -6.84 -13.05 -5.85
C PRO A 104 -7.59 -12.07 -4.94
N GLU A 105 -7.67 -12.38 -3.64
CA GLU A 105 -8.33 -11.52 -2.67
C GLU A 105 -7.66 -10.15 -2.56
N LEU A 106 -6.34 -10.08 -2.71
CA LEU A 106 -5.59 -8.82 -2.62
C LEU A 106 -5.68 -8.00 -3.89
N SER A 107 -5.62 -8.66 -5.05
CA SER A 107 -5.86 -7.99 -6.34
C SER A 107 -7.22 -7.30 -6.34
N SER A 108 -8.28 -7.97 -5.87
CA SER A 108 -9.63 -7.37 -5.79
C SER A 108 -9.74 -6.14 -4.88
N ILE A 109 -8.81 -5.98 -3.93
CA ILE A 109 -8.78 -4.85 -3.00
C ILE A 109 -8.09 -3.64 -3.64
N ILE A 110 -7.03 -3.88 -4.41
CA ILE A 110 -6.11 -2.84 -4.88
C ILE A 110 -6.38 -2.43 -6.33
N GLU A 111 -6.83 -3.36 -7.19
CA GLU A 111 -7.13 -3.09 -8.60
C GLU A 111 -8.06 -1.89 -8.84
N PRO A 112 -9.14 -1.68 -8.06
CA PRO A 112 -10.00 -0.51 -8.22
C PRO A 112 -9.23 0.83 -8.10
N LEU A 113 -8.16 0.88 -7.31
CA LEU A 113 -7.34 2.08 -7.13
C LEU A 113 -6.53 2.42 -8.38
N PHE A 114 -6.21 1.43 -9.22
CA PHE A 114 -5.48 1.65 -10.47
C PHE A 114 -6.36 2.29 -11.54
N TYR A 115 -7.63 1.91 -11.62
CA TYR A 115 -8.58 2.51 -12.57
C TYR A 115 -8.95 3.94 -12.18
N MET A 116 -8.97 4.25 -10.88
CA MET A 116 -9.10 5.63 -10.41
C MET A 116 -7.85 6.47 -10.74
N SER A 117 -6.70 5.84 -10.96
CA SER A 117 -5.44 6.52 -11.27
C SER A 117 -5.32 7.00 -12.72
N SER A 118 -5.99 6.34 -13.67
CA SER A 118 -5.92 6.67 -15.11
C SER A 118 -6.57 8.02 -15.47
N GLU A 119 -7.37 8.59 -14.58
CA GLU A 119 -7.90 9.95 -14.74
C GLU A 119 -6.85 11.04 -14.42
N TYR A 120 -5.69 10.64 -13.88
CA TYR A 120 -4.57 11.50 -13.59
C TYR A 120 -3.41 11.20 -14.55
N GLU A 121 -3.68 11.24 -15.86
CA GLU A 121 -2.62 11.45 -16.85
C GLU A 121 -1.89 12.74 -16.49
N ILE A 122 -0.70 12.60 -15.89
CA ILE A 122 0.16 13.75 -15.64
C ILE A 122 0.71 14.16 -16.99
N GLU A 123 0.43 15.38 -17.43
CA GLU A 123 1.34 16.13 -18.27
C GLU A 123 2.69 16.21 -17.54
N THR A 124 3.55 15.20 -17.74
CA THR A 124 4.88 15.13 -17.14
C THR A 124 5.78 16.12 -17.86
N ALA A 125 5.63 17.41 -17.55
CA ALA A 125 6.79 18.27 -17.50
C ALA A 125 7.67 17.70 -16.39
N LEU A 126 8.70 16.95 -16.78
CA LEU A 126 9.74 16.36 -15.94
C LEU A 126 10.14 17.31 -14.80
N ALA A 127 9.52 17.13 -13.63
CA ALA A 127 10.00 17.76 -12.41
C ALA A 127 11.19 16.91 -11.92
N PRO A 128 12.36 17.51 -11.63
CA PRO A 128 13.60 16.79 -11.35
C PRO A 128 13.64 16.01 -10.01
N ASN A 129 12.50 15.84 -9.34
CA ASN A 129 12.37 15.09 -8.09
C ASN A 129 11.48 13.87 -8.31
N THR A 130 11.94 12.94 -9.13
CA THR A 130 11.33 11.61 -9.27
C THR A 130 11.43 10.88 -7.93
N VAL A 131 10.29 10.68 -7.27
CA VAL A 131 10.16 9.74 -6.16
C VAL A 131 10.55 8.37 -6.72
N ASN A 132 11.72 7.86 -6.33
CA ASN A 132 12.20 6.57 -6.82
C ASN A 132 11.40 5.46 -6.11
N ALA A 133 10.71 4.65 -6.91
CA ALA A 133 9.93 3.51 -6.44
C ALA A 133 10.68 2.59 -5.48
N ASP A 134 11.93 2.27 -5.79
CA ASP A 134 12.74 1.37 -4.98
C ASP A 134 13.02 1.99 -3.60
N LYS A 135 13.24 3.32 -3.53
CA LYS A 135 13.46 4.01 -2.25
C LYS A 135 12.25 3.99 -1.33
N VAL A 136 11.04 4.11 -1.89
CA VAL A 136 9.80 4.07 -1.09
C VAL A 136 9.55 2.67 -0.54
N ILE A 137 9.81 1.64 -1.35
CA ILE A 137 9.70 0.25 -0.93
C ILE A 137 10.76 -0.08 0.12
N ASP A 138 12.01 0.34 -0.08
CA ASP A 138 13.09 0.16 0.88
C ASP A 138 12.78 0.83 2.22
N GLU A 139 12.24 2.05 2.19
CA GLU A 139 11.82 2.77 3.38
C GLU A 139 10.68 2.04 4.11
N ALA A 140 9.71 1.47 3.37
CA ALA A 140 8.64 0.66 3.94
C ALA A 140 9.20 -0.55 4.71
N TYR A 141 10.14 -1.29 4.10
CA TYR A 141 10.82 -2.40 4.76
C TYR A 141 11.69 -1.96 5.93
N ARG A 142 12.27 -0.75 5.89
CA ARG A 142 13.04 -0.17 7.00
C ARG A 142 12.15 0.14 8.20
N VAL A 143 11.03 0.81 7.98
CA VAL A 143 10.04 1.13 9.04
C VAL A 143 9.49 -0.14 9.67
N LEU A 144 9.19 -1.16 8.86
CA LEU A 144 8.74 -2.46 9.37
C LEU A 144 9.77 -3.10 10.31
N ARG A 145 11.06 -3.08 9.93
CA ARG A 145 12.16 -3.62 10.75
C ARG A 145 12.25 -2.88 12.09
N LEU A 146 12.28 -1.54 12.07
CA LEU A 146 12.37 -0.73 13.28
C LEU A 146 11.19 -0.95 14.25
N ASN A 147 9.98 -1.14 13.72
CA ASN A 147 8.81 -1.42 14.55
C ASN A 147 8.87 -2.82 15.19
N ASN A 148 9.39 -3.82 14.48
CA ASN A 148 9.59 -5.15 15.05
C ASN A 148 10.72 -5.16 16.11
N GLU A 149 11.78 -4.36 15.93
CA GLU A 149 12.85 -4.22 16.92
C GLU A 149 12.34 -3.59 18.22
N ARG A 150 11.53 -2.52 18.12
CA ARG A 150 10.88 -1.84 19.27
C ARG A 150 9.90 -2.71 20.07
N LEU A 151 9.28 -3.70 19.43
CA LEU A 151 8.34 -4.61 20.10
C LEU A 151 9.04 -5.77 20.82
N ASN A 152 10.32 -6.02 20.52
CA ASN A 152 11.12 -7.10 21.09
C ASN A 152 12.24 -6.62 22.04
N SER A 153 12.29 -5.31 22.32
CA SER A 153 13.18 -4.68 23.33
C SER A 153 12.39 -4.28 24.57
#